data_AF-A0A537S4F7-F1
#
_entry.id   AF-A0A537S4F7-F1
#
_cell.length_a   1.000
_cell.length_b   1.000
_cell.length_c   1.000
_cell.angle_alpha   90.00
_cell.angle_beta   90.00
_cell.angle_gamma   90.00
#
_symmetry.space_group_name_H-M   'P 1'
#
loop_
_entity.id
_entity.type
_entity.pdbx_description
1 polymer ?
#
loop_
_entity_poly.entity_id
_entity_poly.type
_entity_poly.pdbx_seq_one_letter_code
_entity_poly.pdbx_strand_id
1 'polypeptide(L)'
;MPHPAPTRVVRRRRLFVPVAVVVVLAAGWTGFWFYAAARAEADLAAWRESARQAGRAQDCASQSIGGYPFRIEVHCDGASLQLKGAPTLQLKLPLAEVAVQVYDPKLVIGAFTAPLQISEPGRPPSVVVQWNVAQGSVRGLPSGVERASFALVGASVRAPGLAGDPLLGAARVELHGRQAPGSSADNPSIQAVLRLDAAVADKLETVFDAAVADKLRALAATPIDTEITATLRGVDDISPKPWPLWFKQWQARDGTLAIENARLAQQDVIVRGAGALKLSPGGGLNGELQVTVVGIEKILKMFDIDRILSEGQIGATFNALDRLIPGLGGVARQSAGPGLIAALGERTTLEGKPAVAFPVRFVDGAVFLGPFQVGVLPPLF
;
A
#
# COMPACT_ATOMS: atom_id res chain seq x y z
N MET A 1 -69.32 -40.10 -46.37
CA MET A 1 -69.46 -39.06 -45.33
C MET A 1 -68.09 -38.89 -44.68
N PRO A 2 -67.48 -37.69 -44.64
CA PRO A 2 -66.17 -37.50 -44.03
C PRO A 2 -66.30 -37.28 -42.50
N HIS A 3 -65.43 -37.93 -41.72
CA HIS A 3 -65.32 -37.71 -40.28
C HIS A 3 -64.67 -36.35 -39.97
N PRO A 4 -65.19 -35.57 -38.99
CA PRO A 4 -64.53 -34.33 -38.57
C PRO A 4 -63.28 -34.65 -37.73
N ALA A 5 -62.17 -33.99 -38.05
CA ALA A 5 -60.92 -34.07 -37.29
C ALA A 5 -61.06 -33.36 -35.92
N PRO A 6 -60.47 -33.90 -34.83
CA PRO A 6 -60.53 -33.26 -33.52
C PRO A 6 -59.67 -31.99 -33.49
N THR A 7 -60.31 -30.83 -33.29
CA THR A 7 -59.63 -29.57 -33.02
C THR A 7 -58.95 -29.65 -31.65
N ARG A 8 -57.62 -29.77 -31.67
CA ARG A 8 -56.80 -29.68 -30.46
C ARG A 8 -56.81 -28.23 -29.97
N VAL A 9 -57.77 -27.90 -29.11
CA VAL A 9 -57.82 -26.61 -28.43
C VAL A 9 -56.64 -26.56 -27.46
N VAL A 10 -55.49 -26.04 -27.91
CA VAL A 10 -54.37 -25.74 -27.01
C VAL A 10 -54.89 -24.74 -26.00
N ARG A 11 -55.12 -25.22 -24.77
CA ARG A 11 -55.72 -24.47 -23.67
C ARG A 11 -54.87 -23.21 -23.43
N ARG A 12 -55.35 -22.02 -23.88
CA ARG A 12 -54.66 -20.71 -23.73
C ARG A 12 -54.07 -20.48 -22.33
N ARG A 13 -54.68 -21.07 -21.29
CA ARG A 13 -54.18 -21.06 -19.90
C ARG A 13 -52.75 -21.61 -19.74
N ARG A 14 -52.32 -22.59 -20.55
CA ARG A 14 -50.94 -23.13 -20.52
C ARG A 14 -49.90 -22.13 -21.04
N LEU A 15 -50.29 -21.13 -21.82
CA LEU A 15 -49.42 -20.06 -22.30
C LEU A 15 -49.13 -19.01 -21.22
N PHE A 16 -50.07 -18.78 -20.29
CA PHE A 16 -49.92 -17.81 -19.20
C PHE A 16 -49.21 -18.37 -17.97
N VAL A 17 -49.13 -19.70 -17.81
CA VAL A 17 -48.38 -20.35 -16.72
C VAL A 17 -46.92 -19.90 -16.66
N PRO A 18 -46.12 -19.94 -17.74
CA PRO A 18 -44.73 -19.48 -17.67
C PRO A 18 -44.62 -18.00 -17.32
N VAL A 19 -45.53 -17.15 -17.82
CA VAL A 19 -45.57 -15.72 -17.48
C VAL A 19 -45.88 -15.52 -16.00
N ALA A 20 -46.88 -16.22 -15.47
CA ALA A 20 -47.23 -16.16 -14.05
C ALA A 20 -46.07 -16.63 -13.15
N VAL A 21 -45.36 -17.70 -13.55
CA VAL A 21 -44.17 -18.17 -12.84
C VAL A 21 -43.07 -17.09 -12.84
N VAL A 22 -42.77 -16.48 -13.99
CA VAL A 22 -41.78 -15.39 -14.06
C VAL A 22 -42.17 -14.20 -13.19
N VAL A 23 -43.46 -13.82 -13.18
CA VAL A 23 -43.95 -12.73 -12.33
C VAL A 23 -43.79 -13.06 -10.84
N VAL A 24 -44.14 -14.29 -10.43
CA VAL A 24 -43.96 -14.74 -9.04
C VAL A 24 -42.48 -14.76 -8.65
N LEU A 25 -41.60 -15.23 -9.53
CA LEU A 25 -40.16 -15.23 -9.30
C LEU A 25 -39.61 -13.80 -9.21
N ALA A 26 -40.04 -12.89 -10.08
CA ALA A 26 -39.64 -11.49 -10.03
C ALA A 26 -40.12 -10.79 -8.75
N ALA A 27 -41.35 -11.07 -8.31
CA ALA A 27 -41.89 -10.55 -7.05
C ALA A 27 -41.13 -11.11 -5.84
N GLY A 28 -40.87 -12.42 -5.82
CA GLY A 28 -40.07 -13.09 -4.79
C GLY A 28 -38.65 -12.54 -4.72
N TRP A 29 -37.99 -12.36 -5.87
CA TRP A 29 -36.66 -11.76 -5.96
C TRP A 29 -36.66 -10.31 -5.47
N THR A 30 -37.69 -9.53 -5.82
CA THR A 30 -37.82 -8.16 -5.36
C THR A 30 -37.95 -8.10 -3.84
N GLY A 31 -38.81 -8.93 -3.24
CA GLY A 31 -38.92 -9.02 -1.78
C GLY A 31 -37.60 -9.45 -1.11
N PHE A 32 -36.92 -10.45 -1.68
CA PHE A 32 -35.62 -10.90 -1.21
C PHE A 32 -34.56 -9.78 -1.26
N TRP A 33 -34.50 -9.03 -2.35
CA TRP A 33 -33.54 -7.95 -2.53
C TRP A 33 -33.74 -6.83 -1.49
N PHE A 34 -34.98 -6.38 -1.27
CA PHE A 34 -35.27 -5.37 -0.24
C PHE A 34 -34.98 -5.86 1.17
N TYR A 35 -35.22 -7.15 1.46
CA TYR A 35 -34.81 -7.77 2.71
C TYR A 35 -33.28 -7.76 2.89
N ALA A 36 -32.53 -8.13 1.85
CA ALA A 36 -31.07 -8.12 1.88
C ALA A 36 -30.50 -6.69 2.06
N ALA A 37 -31.09 -5.69 1.39
CA ALA A 37 -30.72 -4.29 1.55
C ALA A 37 -30.93 -3.79 2.99
N ALA A 38 -32.10 -4.08 3.58
CA ALA A 38 -32.39 -3.72 4.97
C ALA A 38 -31.47 -4.43 5.97
N ARG A 39 -31.11 -5.70 5.70
CA ARG A 39 -30.16 -6.44 6.53
C ARG A 39 -28.76 -5.83 6.46
N ALA A 40 -28.30 -5.45 5.27
CA ALA A 40 -27.01 -4.80 5.08
C ALA A 40 -26.92 -3.48 5.85
N GLU A 41 -28.00 -2.69 5.87
CA GLU A 41 -28.07 -1.45 6.65
C GLU A 41 -27.90 -1.69 8.15
N ALA A 42 -28.56 -2.72 8.70
CA ALA A 42 -28.44 -3.08 10.10
C ALA A 42 -27.03 -3.57 10.47
N ASP A 43 -26.42 -4.39 9.61
CA ASP A 43 -25.06 -4.91 9.83
C ASP A 43 -24.01 -3.77 9.75
N LEU A 44 -24.19 -2.79 8.85
CA LEU A 44 -23.36 -1.59 8.77
C LEU A 44 -23.48 -0.72 10.04
N ALA A 45 -24.70 -0.52 10.55
CA ALA A 45 -24.92 0.24 11.77
C ALA A 45 -24.22 -0.41 12.98
N ALA A 46 -24.35 -1.74 13.11
CA ALA A 46 -23.67 -2.50 14.15
C ALA A 46 -22.14 -2.39 14.05
N TRP A 47 -21.61 -2.52 12.83
CA TRP A 47 -20.17 -2.39 12.58
C TRP A 47 -19.64 -0.99 12.92
N ARG A 48 -20.37 0.08 12.57
CA ARG A 48 -19.98 1.46 12.91
C ARG A 48 -19.91 1.67 14.42
N GLU A 49 -20.86 1.12 15.17
CA GLU A 49 -20.84 1.22 16.62
C GLU A 49 -19.62 0.49 17.22
N SER A 50 -19.31 -0.71 16.74
CA SER A 50 -18.08 -1.42 17.12
C SER A 50 -16.81 -0.64 16.73
N ALA A 51 -16.78 -0.01 15.56
CA ALA A 51 -15.66 0.81 15.11
C ALA A 51 -15.46 2.05 16.02
N ARG A 52 -16.57 2.70 16.42
CA ARG A 52 -16.56 3.86 17.33
C ARG A 52 -15.96 3.50 18.70
N GLN A 53 -16.31 2.33 19.23
CA GLN A 53 -15.74 1.80 20.47
C GLN A 53 -14.24 1.54 20.34
N ALA A 54 -13.77 1.12 19.16
CA ALA A 54 -12.35 0.96 18.84
C ALA A 54 -11.63 2.27 18.44
N GLY A 55 -12.23 3.43 18.73
CA GLY A 55 -11.62 4.75 18.48
C GLY A 55 -11.68 5.21 17.03
N ARG A 56 -12.52 4.58 16.20
CA ARG A 56 -12.70 4.90 14.78
C ARG A 56 -14.13 5.33 14.53
N ALA A 57 -14.39 6.63 14.50
CA ALA A 57 -15.73 7.14 14.20
C ALA A 57 -15.86 7.34 12.69
N GLN A 58 -16.79 6.62 12.06
CA GLN A 58 -17.13 6.81 10.66
C GLN A 58 -18.52 7.40 10.52
N ASP A 59 -18.64 8.36 9.62
CA ASP A 59 -19.90 9.08 9.37
C ASP A 59 -20.08 9.36 7.86
N CYS A 60 -21.33 9.51 7.45
CA CYS A 60 -21.75 9.86 6.09
C CYS A 60 -22.72 11.04 6.18
N ALA A 61 -22.56 12.06 5.33
CA ALA A 61 -23.52 13.15 5.25
C ALA A 61 -24.89 12.65 4.75
N SER A 62 -24.87 11.76 3.77
CA SER A 62 -26.01 10.95 3.35
C SER A 62 -25.58 9.54 3.02
N GLN A 63 -26.45 8.58 3.32
CA GLN A 63 -26.27 7.18 2.95
C GLN A 63 -27.47 6.73 2.12
N SER A 64 -27.21 6.04 1.02
CA SER A 64 -28.24 5.34 0.26
C SER A 64 -27.80 3.93 -0.12
N ILE A 65 -28.77 3.03 -0.25
CA ILE A 65 -28.56 1.66 -0.69
C ILE A 65 -29.33 1.44 -1.99
N GLY A 66 -28.63 1.03 -3.04
CA GLY A 66 -29.14 0.77 -4.37
C GLY A 66 -28.58 -0.52 -4.97
N GLY A 67 -28.65 -0.66 -6.29
CA GLY A 67 -28.08 -1.81 -6.99
C GLY A 67 -29.06 -2.92 -7.41
N TYR A 68 -30.36 -2.70 -7.26
CA TYR A 68 -31.38 -3.64 -7.73
C TYR A 68 -31.19 -3.94 -9.23
N PRO A 69 -31.30 -5.21 -9.67
CA PRO A 69 -31.67 -6.40 -8.88
C PRO A 69 -30.50 -7.28 -8.43
N PHE A 70 -29.27 -7.04 -8.87
CA PHE A 70 -28.20 -8.05 -8.79
C PHE A 70 -27.08 -7.74 -7.80
N ARG A 71 -27.12 -6.57 -7.16
CA ARG A 71 -26.08 -6.10 -6.24
C ARG A 71 -26.67 -5.24 -5.13
N ILE A 72 -25.92 -5.09 -4.06
CA ILE A 72 -26.17 -4.15 -2.97
C ILE A 72 -25.05 -3.12 -3.04
N GLU A 73 -25.40 -1.90 -3.44
CA GLU A 73 -24.48 -0.76 -3.58
C GLU A 73 -24.79 0.27 -2.49
N VAL A 74 -23.81 0.54 -1.64
CA VAL A 74 -23.89 1.53 -0.57
C VAL A 74 -23.14 2.77 -1.03
N HIS A 75 -23.85 3.89 -1.15
CA HIS A 75 -23.27 5.19 -1.45
C HIS A 75 -23.21 5.99 -0.15
N CYS A 76 -22.02 6.47 0.21
CA CYS A 76 -21.77 7.31 1.37
C CYS A 76 -21.22 8.65 0.89
N ASP A 77 -22.10 9.63 0.76
CA ASP A 77 -21.71 11.00 0.41
C ASP A 77 -21.13 11.71 1.63
N GLY A 78 -20.09 12.52 1.41
CA GLY A 78 -19.40 13.26 2.47
C GLY A 78 -18.82 12.32 3.54
N ALA A 79 -18.29 11.17 3.12
CA ALA A 79 -17.69 10.18 4.00
C ALA A 79 -16.60 10.81 4.89
N SER A 80 -16.69 10.59 6.20
CA SER A 80 -15.68 11.04 7.16
C SER A 80 -15.26 9.91 8.09
N LEU A 81 -13.97 9.83 8.37
CA LEU A 81 -13.37 8.88 9.30
C LEU A 81 -12.48 9.63 10.29
N GLN A 82 -12.81 9.56 11.57
CA GLN A 82 -11.98 10.07 12.64
C GLN A 82 -11.24 8.91 13.31
N LEU A 83 -9.92 9.01 13.35
CA LEU A 83 -9.02 8.06 14.01
C LEU A 83 -8.51 8.71 15.29
N LYS A 84 -8.99 8.22 16.45
CA LYS A 84 -8.49 8.68 17.75
C LYS A 84 -7.05 8.18 17.95
N GLY A 85 -6.17 9.11 18.28
CA GLY A 85 -4.74 8.87 18.47
C GLY A 85 -4.05 10.14 18.97
N ALA A 86 -2.73 10.14 18.93
CA ALA A 86 -1.89 11.30 19.22
C ALA A 86 -1.04 11.63 17.97
N PRO A 87 -1.49 12.53 17.07
CA PRO A 87 -2.73 13.31 17.10
C PRO A 87 -3.97 12.53 16.62
N THR A 88 -5.16 13.08 16.89
CA THR A 88 -6.41 12.58 16.30
C THR A 88 -6.51 13.08 14.87
N LEU A 89 -6.74 12.17 13.91
CA LEU A 89 -6.81 12.49 12.49
C LEU A 89 -8.25 12.37 11.98
N GLN A 90 -8.64 13.26 11.10
CA GLN A 90 -9.89 13.25 10.36
C GLN A 90 -9.58 13.10 8.86
N LEU A 91 -10.16 12.07 8.26
CA LEU A 91 -10.08 11.77 6.84
C LEU A 91 -11.45 12.05 6.23
N LYS A 92 -11.51 12.87 5.16
CA LYS A 92 -12.76 13.19 4.45
C LYS A 92 -12.66 12.85 2.98
N LEU A 93 -13.73 12.28 2.45
CA LEU A 93 -13.91 11.94 1.03
C LEU A 93 -15.28 12.46 0.57
N PRO A 94 -15.38 13.04 -0.64
CA PRO A 94 -16.67 13.45 -1.20
C PRO A 94 -17.66 12.29 -1.37
N LEU A 95 -17.18 11.12 -1.80
CA LEU A 95 -18.03 9.96 -2.04
C LEU A 95 -17.21 8.67 -1.87
N ALA A 96 -17.78 7.72 -1.13
CA ALA A 96 -17.32 6.34 -1.05
C ALA A 96 -18.46 5.41 -1.46
N GLU A 97 -18.20 4.57 -2.45
CA GLU A 97 -19.16 3.58 -2.96
C GLU A 97 -18.64 2.19 -2.64
N VAL A 98 -19.50 1.34 -2.08
CA VAL A 98 -19.17 -0.05 -1.76
C VAL A 98 -20.24 -0.95 -2.33
N ALA A 99 -19.84 -1.93 -3.13
CA ALA A 99 -20.74 -2.85 -3.81
C ALA A 99 -20.44 -4.30 -3.43
N VAL A 100 -21.51 -5.08 -3.25
CA VAL A 100 -21.47 -6.54 -3.08
C VAL A 100 -22.43 -7.17 -4.06
N GLN A 101 -22.00 -8.21 -4.78
CA GLN A 101 -22.86 -8.93 -5.70
C GLN A 101 -23.76 -9.91 -4.92
N VAL A 102 -25.06 -9.92 -5.22
CA VAL A 102 -26.01 -10.82 -4.51
C VAL A 102 -25.66 -12.30 -4.75
N TYR A 103 -25.09 -12.61 -5.92
CA TYR A 103 -24.66 -13.96 -6.30
C TYR A 103 -23.20 -14.29 -5.92
N ASP A 104 -22.42 -13.31 -5.47
CA ASP A 104 -21.06 -13.50 -4.95
C ASP A 104 -20.85 -12.60 -3.71
N PRO A 105 -21.50 -12.94 -2.57
CA PRO A 105 -21.48 -12.09 -1.38
C PRO A 105 -20.11 -12.04 -0.70
N LYS A 106 -19.16 -12.87 -1.13
CA LYS A 106 -17.80 -12.90 -0.59
C LYS A 106 -16.88 -11.87 -1.22
N LEU A 107 -17.30 -11.22 -2.31
CA LEU A 107 -16.55 -10.19 -3.01
C LEU A 107 -17.15 -8.81 -2.72
N VAL A 108 -16.37 -7.99 -2.02
CA VAL A 108 -16.66 -6.59 -1.78
C VAL A 108 -15.79 -5.75 -2.71
N ILE A 109 -16.38 -4.79 -3.41
CA ILE A 109 -15.67 -3.85 -4.28
C ILE A 109 -15.95 -2.44 -3.77
N GLY A 110 -14.93 -1.60 -3.71
CA GLY A 110 -15.05 -0.20 -3.31
C GLY A 110 -14.55 0.73 -4.40
N ALA A 111 -15.19 1.87 -4.57
CA ALA A 111 -14.70 2.99 -5.36
C ALA A 111 -14.72 4.27 -4.51
N PHE A 112 -13.68 5.09 -4.65
CA PHE A 112 -13.50 6.28 -3.84
C PHE A 112 -13.29 7.49 -4.73
N THR A 113 -14.04 8.57 -4.47
CA THR A 113 -13.94 9.82 -5.23
C THR A 113 -12.96 10.76 -4.54
N ALA A 114 -12.05 11.34 -5.32
CA ALA A 114 -11.08 12.32 -4.84
C ALA A 114 -11.73 13.69 -4.56
N PRO A 115 -11.11 14.55 -3.73
CA PRO A 115 -9.87 14.33 -2.99
C PRO A 115 -10.08 13.68 -1.62
N LEU A 116 -9.08 12.93 -1.15
CA LEU A 116 -8.94 12.61 0.27
C LEU A 116 -8.31 13.80 0.98
N GLN A 117 -9.02 14.36 1.96
CA GLN A 117 -8.50 15.40 2.84
C GLN A 117 -8.16 14.79 4.19
N ILE A 118 -6.93 14.99 4.65
CA ILE A 118 -6.45 14.56 5.96
C ILE A 118 -6.18 15.82 6.78
N SER A 119 -6.81 15.93 7.94
CA SER A 119 -6.68 17.07 8.85
C SER A 119 -6.73 16.60 10.30
N GLU A 120 -6.36 17.46 11.24
CA GLU A 120 -6.86 17.33 12.61
C GLU A 120 -8.32 17.82 12.66
N PRO A 121 -9.17 17.32 13.58
CA PRO A 121 -10.52 17.82 13.75
C PRO A 121 -10.54 19.34 13.97
N GLY A 122 -11.32 20.05 13.16
CA GLY A 122 -11.48 21.51 13.24
C GLY A 122 -10.31 22.33 12.65
N ARG A 123 -9.29 21.69 12.08
CA ARG A 123 -8.17 22.36 11.39
C ARG A 123 -8.30 22.25 9.87
N PRO A 124 -7.66 23.16 9.11
CA PRO A 124 -7.52 22.98 7.65
C PRO A 124 -6.75 21.69 7.32
N PRO A 125 -6.94 21.13 6.12
CA PRO A 125 -6.26 19.91 5.69
C PRO A 125 -4.75 20.10 5.66
N SER A 126 -4.03 19.22 6.36
CA SER A 126 -2.57 19.16 6.34
C SER A 126 -2.07 18.39 5.12
N VAL A 127 -2.84 17.42 4.63
CA VAL A 127 -2.53 16.64 3.43
C VAL A 127 -3.78 16.47 2.58
N VAL A 128 -3.63 16.65 1.27
CA VAL A 128 -4.68 16.45 0.26
C VAL A 128 -4.14 15.46 -0.77
N VAL A 129 -4.83 14.34 -0.94
CA VAL A 129 -4.51 13.32 -1.94
C VAL A 129 -5.56 13.36 -3.04
N GLN A 130 -5.11 13.59 -4.27
CA GLN A 130 -5.95 13.61 -5.48
C GLN A 130 -5.67 12.36 -6.30
N TRP A 131 -6.69 11.86 -7.00
CA TRP A 131 -6.57 10.81 -8.02
C TRP A 131 -7.67 10.97 -9.07
N ASN A 132 -7.53 10.25 -10.19
CA ASN A 132 -8.57 10.12 -11.21
C ASN A 132 -9.47 8.91 -10.95
N VAL A 133 -8.88 7.79 -10.54
CA VAL A 133 -9.59 6.55 -10.19
C VAL A 133 -8.97 5.98 -8.93
N ALA A 134 -9.80 5.61 -7.95
CA ALA A 134 -9.39 4.79 -6.81
C ALA A 134 -10.41 3.67 -6.62
N GLN A 135 -9.93 2.43 -6.70
CA GLN A 135 -10.76 1.24 -6.58
C GLN A 135 -10.08 0.21 -5.67
N GLY A 136 -10.88 -0.51 -4.91
CA GLY A 136 -10.45 -1.60 -4.06
C GLY A 136 -11.35 -2.82 -4.19
N SER A 137 -10.84 -3.99 -3.87
CA SER A 137 -11.64 -5.19 -3.75
C SER A 137 -11.09 -6.12 -2.67
N VAL A 138 -11.98 -6.83 -1.98
CA VAL A 138 -11.64 -7.83 -0.98
C VAL A 138 -12.51 -9.07 -1.20
N ARG A 139 -11.89 -10.24 -1.25
CA ARG A 139 -12.57 -11.54 -1.36
C ARG A 139 -12.30 -12.42 -0.14
N GLY A 140 -13.30 -13.20 0.25
CA GLY A 140 -13.21 -14.26 1.27
C GLY A 140 -13.93 -13.92 2.59
N LEU A 141 -14.44 -12.69 2.71
CA LEU A 141 -15.21 -12.26 3.87
C LEU A 141 -16.53 -13.06 3.97
N PRO A 142 -17.06 -13.33 5.18
CA PRO A 142 -16.51 -12.95 6.49
C PRO A 142 -15.48 -13.95 7.06
N SER A 143 -15.28 -15.12 6.45
CA SER A 143 -14.45 -16.22 6.97
C SER A 143 -12.95 -15.90 7.07
N GLY A 144 -12.47 -14.96 6.27
CA GLY A 144 -11.07 -14.51 6.27
C GLY A 144 -10.73 -13.85 4.94
N VAL A 145 -9.66 -13.04 4.89
CA VAL A 145 -9.26 -12.43 3.62
C VAL A 145 -8.48 -13.45 2.79
N GLU A 146 -9.00 -13.78 1.62
CA GLU A 146 -8.33 -14.62 0.61
C GLU A 146 -7.49 -13.78 -0.34
N ARG A 147 -8.04 -12.64 -0.76
CA ARG A 147 -7.41 -11.67 -1.66
C ARG A 147 -7.89 -10.26 -1.35
N ALA A 148 -6.98 -9.31 -1.38
CA ALA A 148 -7.25 -7.89 -1.34
C ALA A 148 -6.53 -7.22 -2.51
N SER A 149 -7.11 -6.18 -3.08
CA SER A 149 -6.47 -5.38 -4.13
C SER A 149 -6.92 -3.94 -4.00
N PHE A 150 -6.01 -3.02 -4.28
CA PHE A 150 -6.26 -1.60 -4.25
C PHE A 150 -5.44 -0.93 -5.34
N ALA A 151 -6.06 -0.03 -6.10
CA ALA A 151 -5.43 0.66 -7.20
C ALA A 151 -5.82 2.14 -7.19
N LEU A 152 -4.84 3.02 -7.33
CA LEU A 152 -5.01 4.44 -7.62
C LEU A 152 -4.40 4.76 -8.99
N VAL A 153 -5.07 5.61 -9.77
CA VAL A 153 -4.58 6.11 -11.07
C VAL A 153 -4.51 7.63 -11.03
N GLY A 154 -3.38 8.17 -11.49
CA GLY A 154 -3.11 9.62 -11.52
C GLY A 154 -3.07 10.22 -10.12
N ALA A 155 -2.37 9.57 -9.19
CA ALA A 155 -2.31 9.99 -7.80
C ALA A 155 -1.35 11.18 -7.63
N SER A 156 -1.75 12.19 -6.85
CA SER A 156 -0.87 13.28 -6.43
C SER A 156 -1.14 13.66 -4.98
N VAL A 157 -0.08 13.90 -4.21
CA VAL A 157 -0.14 14.31 -2.81
C VAL A 157 0.32 15.75 -2.69
N ARG A 158 -0.45 16.53 -1.95
CA ARG A 158 -0.17 17.93 -1.63
C ARG A 158 -0.21 18.11 -0.14
N ALA A 159 0.68 18.94 0.39
CA ALA A 159 0.58 19.39 1.78
C ALA A 159 0.50 20.92 1.78
N PRO A 160 -0.71 21.51 1.93
CA PRO A 160 -0.89 22.96 1.83
C PRO A 160 -0.04 23.80 2.80
N GLY A 161 0.41 23.19 3.91
CA GLY A 161 1.32 23.82 4.87
C GLY A 161 2.79 23.87 4.43
N LEU A 162 3.14 23.19 3.33
CA LEU A 162 4.46 23.22 2.71
C LEU A 162 4.38 24.04 1.42
N ALA A 163 5.37 24.91 1.17
CA ALA A 163 5.42 25.69 -0.06
C ALA A 163 5.84 24.78 -1.23
N GLY A 164 4.94 24.56 -2.20
CA GLY A 164 5.20 23.72 -3.37
C GLY A 164 4.18 22.61 -3.51
N ASP A 165 3.41 22.64 -4.59
CA ASP A 165 2.34 21.69 -4.90
C ASP A 165 2.51 21.21 -6.36
N PRO A 166 2.40 19.90 -6.66
CA PRO A 166 2.33 18.75 -5.73
C PRO A 166 3.70 18.34 -5.15
N LEU A 167 3.71 17.55 -4.07
CA LEU A 167 4.93 17.04 -3.41
C LEU A 167 5.32 15.63 -3.86
N LEU A 168 4.31 14.80 -4.15
CA LEU A 168 4.50 13.45 -4.65
C LEU A 168 3.47 13.22 -5.76
N GLY A 169 3.86 12.48 -6.80
CA GLY A 169 2.99 12.08 -7.89
C GLY A 169 3.27 10.64 -8.31
N ALA A 170 2.27 9.94 -8.83
CA ALA A 170 2.43 8.65 -9.47
C ALA A 170 1.36 8.45 -10.54
N ALA A 171 1.74 7.91 -11.70
CA ALA A 171 0.77 7.56 -12.74
C ALA A 171 -0.15 6.43 -12.25
N ARG A 172 0.40 5.48 -11.48
CA ARG A 172 -0.37 4.39 -10.89
C ARG A 172 0.27 3.87 -9.61
N VAL A 173 -0.57 3.54 -8.63
CA VAL A 173 -0.19 2.83 -7.41
C VAL A 173 -1.10 1.62 -7.25
N GLU A 174 -0.54 0.43 -7.21
CA GLU A 174 -1.27 -0.83 -7.06
C GLU A 174 -0.72 -1.60 -5.86
N LEU A 175 -1.62 -2.09 -5.01
CA LEU A 175 -1.32 -2.98 -3.91
C LEU A 175 -2.22 -4.20 -4.00
N HIS A 176 -1.63 -5.38 -4.16
CA HIS A 176 -2.33 -6.65 -4.21
C HIS A 176 -1.84 -7.53 -3.07
N GLY A 177 -2.75 -8.21 -2.38
CA GLY A 177 -2.46 -9.17 -1.34
C GLY A 177 -3.27 -10.44 -1.53
N ARG A 178 -2.67 -11.59 -1.24
CA ARG A 178 -3.37 -12.88 -1.22
C ARG A 178 -2.77 -13.79 -0.15
N GLN A 179 -3.49 -14.81 0.26
CA GLN A 179 -2.89 -15.90 1.03
C GLN A 179 -1.71 -16.50 0.25
N ALA A 180 -0.58 -16.67 0.91
CA ALA A 180 0.61 -17.23 0.28
C ALA A 180 0.42 -18.75 0.03
N PRO A 181 1.05 -19.32 -1.01
CA PRO A 181 1.05 -20.76 -1.21
C PRO A 181 1.57 -21.50 0.03
N GLY A 182 0.83 -22.51 0.50
CA GLY A 182 1.19 -23.25 1.72
C GLY A 182 0.78 -22.59 3.04
N SER A 183 0.08 -21.45 3.01
CA SER A 183 -0.54 -20.86 4.19
C SER A 183 -1.57 -21.81 4.82
N SER A 184 -1.54 -21.96 6.14
CA SER A 184 -2.50 -22.76 6.92
C SER A 184 -3.01 -21.96 8.12
N ALA A 185 -4.01 -22.49 8.83
CA ALA A 185 -4.50 -21.88 10.07
C ALA A 185 -3.41 -21.77 11.16
N ASP A 186 -2.51 -22.77 11.22
CA ASP A 186 -1.41 -22.81 12.19
C ASP A 186 -0.23 -21.91 11.79
N ASN A 187 -0.03 -21.71 10.48
CA ASN A 187 1.04 -20.88 9.93
C ASN A 187 0.49 -19.94 8.85
N PRO A 188 -0.22 -18.88 9.26
CA PRO A 188 -0.84 -17.97 8.31
C PRO A 188 0.21 -17.07 7.65
N SER A 189 0.14 -16.97 6.33
CA SER A 189 1.05 -16.15 5.54
C SER A 189 0.35 -15.46 4.37
N ILE A 190 0.77 -14.23 4.09
CA ILE A 190 0.21 -13.36 3.07
C ILE A 190 1.31 -12.96 2.10
N GLN A 191 1.11 -13.18 0.81
CA GLN A 191 1.95 -12.64 -0.24
C GLN A 191 1.35 -11.32 -0.71
N ALA A 192 2.16 -10.27 -0.77
CA ALA A 192 1.79 -8.96 -1.22
C ALA A 192 2.68 -8.49 -2.37
N VAL A 193 2.08 -7.75 -3.30
CA VAL A 193 2.76 -7.08 -4.41
C VAL A 193 2.39 -5.61 -4.38
N LEU A 194 3.39 -4.74 -4.31
CA LEU A 194 3.27 -3.29 -4.44
C LEU A 194 3.89 -2.88 -5.78
N ARG A 195 3.13 -2.14 -6.59
CA ARG A 195 3.60 -1.57 -7.86
C ARG A 195 3.38 -0.07 -7.86
N LEU A 196 4.42 0.69 -8.18
CA LEU A 196 4.34 2.13 -8.41
C LEU A 196 4.89 2.42 -9.80
N ASP A 197 4.08 3.06 -10.64
CA ASP A 197 4.44 3.44 -12.00
C ASP A 197 4.65 4.95 -12.08
N ALA A 198 5.76 5.35 -12.68
CA ALA A 198 6.15 6.75 -12.88
C ALA A 198 5.97 7.61 -11.62
N ALA A 199 6.47 7.11 -10.48
CA ALA A 199 6.45 7.83 -9.23
C ALA A 199 7.48 8.97 -9.25
N VAL A 200 7.07 10.17 -8.89
CA VAL A 200 7.91 11.36 -8.79
C VAL A 200 7.74 11.99 -7.42
N ALA A 201 8.80 12.63 -6.94
CA ALA A 201 8.80 13.35 -5.68
C ALA A 201 9.05 14.83 -5.93
N ASP A 202 8.25 15.43 -6.81
CA ASP A 202 8.40 16.83 -7.21
C ASP A 202 8.48 17.73 -5.97
N LYS A 203 9.51 18.58 -5.91
CA LYS A 203 9.70 19.54 -4.81
C LYS A 203 9.92 18.89 -3.44
N LEU A 204 10.26 17.60 -3.36
CA LEU A 204 10.64 16.95 -2.10
C LEU A 204 11.83 17.68 -1.43
N GLU A 205 12.66 18.36 -2.22
CA GLU A 205 13.75 19.20 -1.72
C GLU A 205 13.29 20.30 -0.75
N THR A 206 12.02 20.72 -0.79
CA THR A 206 11.43 21.73 0.11
C THR A 206 11.26 21.23 1.55
N VAL A 207 11.37 19.91 1.76
CA VAL A 207 11.30 19.27 3.09
C VAL A 207 12.69 19.11 3.72
N PHE A 208 13.75 19.25 2.92
CA PHE A 208 15.13 19.06 3.35
C PHE A 208 15.89 20.39 3.42
N ASP A 209 16.99 20.43 4.19
CA ASP A 209 17.87 21.59 4.24
C ASP A 209 18.50 21.90 2.86
N ALA A 210 18.82 23.17 2.62
CA ALA A 210 19.28 23.69 1.33
C ALA A 210 20.47 22.92 0.71
N ALA A 211 21.39 22.41 1.55
CA ALA A 211 22.55 21.65 1.08
C ALA A 211 22.19 20.27 0.50
N VAL A 212 21.10 19.65 0.98
CA VAL A 212 20.60 18.34 0.50
C VAL A 212 19.58 18.57 -0.62
N ALA A 213 18.83 19.66 -0.54
CA ALA A 213 17.78 20.05 -1.47
C ALA A 213 18.25 20.10 -2.94
N ASP A 214 19.36 20.75 -3.23
CA ASP A 214 19.84 20.89 -4.61
C ASP A 214 20.27 19.56 -5.25
N LYS A 215 20.83 18.64 -4.45
CA LYS A 215 21.19 17.29 -4.92
C LYS A 215 19.96 16.41 -5.14
N LEU A 216 18.95 16.52 -4.27
CA LEU A 216 17.72 15.74 -4.38
C LEU A 216 16.82 16.21 -5.53
N ARG A 217 16.83 17.50 -5.90
CA ARG A 217 15.96 18.04 -6.95
C ARG A 217 16.07 17.28 -8.28
N ALA A 218 17.28 16.90 -8.69
CA ALA A 218 17.50 16.16 -9.94
C ALA A 218 16.98 14.71 -9.87
N LEU A 219 17.13 14.06 -8.72
CA LEU A 219 16.60 12.71 -8.46
C LEU A 219 15.09 12.68 -8.29
N ALA A 220 14.53 13.73 -7.70
CA ALA A 220 13.14 13.78 -7.31
C ALA A 220 12.21 14.07 -8.52
N ALA A 221 12.71 14.80 -9.52
CA ALA A 221 12.01 15.08 -10.77
C ALA A 221 12.05 13.94 -11.80
N THR A 222 12.83 12.88 -11.56
CA THR A 222 12.96 11.75 -12.50
C THR A 222 12.03 10.60 -12.07
N PRO A 223 11.09 10.16 -12.93
CA PRO A 223 10.15 9.10 -12.58
C PRO A 223 10.83 7.79 -12.21
N ILE A 224 10.29 7.14 -11.19
CA ILE A 224 10.73 5.85 -10.67
C ILE A 224 9.62 4.83 -10.88
N ASP A 225 10.00 3.68 -11.43
CA ASP A 225 9.14 2.49 -11.47
C ASP A 225 9.59 1.52 -10.39
N THR A 226 8.65 1.03 -9.58
CA THR A 226 8.92 0.15 -8.45
C THR A 226 7.98 -1.04 -8.43
N GLU A 227 8.52 -2.23 -8.21
CA GLU A 227 7.75 -3.45 -8.00
C GLU A 227 8.35 -4.23 -6.83
N ILE A 228 7.56 -4.44 -5.77
CA ILE A 228 7.99 -5.19 -4.58
C ILE A 228 7.03 -6.35 -4.37
N THR A 229 7.57 -7.56 -4.42
CA THR A 229 6.89 -8.80 -4.02
C THR A 229 7.48 -9.30 -2.71
N ALA A 230 6.63 -9.45 -1.70
CA ALA A 230 7.04 -9.94 -0.39
C ALA A 230 6.01 -10.89 0.21
N THR A 231 6.48 -11.85 1.00
CA THR A 231 5.66 -12.78 1.77
C THR A 231 5.84 -12.51 3.26
N LEU A 232 4.73 -12.22 3.93
CA LEU A 232 4.63 -11.90 5.35
C LEU A 232 4.08 -13.14 6.09
N ARG A 233 4.85 -13.70 7.02
CA ARG A 233 4.45 -14.86 7.84
C ARG A 233 4.10 -14.45 9.26
N GLY A 234 3.24 -15.22 9.91
CA GLY A 234 2.81 -14.95 11.29
C GLY A 234 1.68 -13.91 11.38
N VAL A 235 0.89 -13.76 10.32
CA VAL A 235 -0.22 -12.79 10.24
C VAL A 235 -1.53 -13.49 10.57
N ASP A 236 -1.92 -13.51 11.83
CA ASP A 236 -3.15 -14.14 12.30
C ASP A 236 -4.35 -13.17 12.32
N ASP A 237 -4.12 -11.92 12.73
CA ASP A 237 -5.15 -10.91 12.88
C ASP A 237 -4.84 -9.64 12.07
N ILE A 238 -5.56 -9.50 10.97
CA ILE A 238 -5.54 -8.36 10.04
C ILE A 238 -6.56 -7.27 10.41
N SER A 239 -7.20 -7.36 11.57
CA SER A 239 -8.13 -6.34 12.03
C SER A 239 -7.40 -4.99 12.16
N PRO A 240 -8.04 -3.88 11.74
CA PRO A 240 -7.44 -2.55 11.87
C PRO A 240 -7.07 -2.23 13.31
N LYS A 241 -5.79 -2.01 13.57
CA LYS A 241 -5.22 -1.65 14.88
C LYS A 241 -4.06 -0.66 14.69
N PRO A 242 -3.65 0.10 15.71
CA PRO A 242 -2.48 0.98 15.61
C PRO A 242 -1.23 0.19 15.18
N TRP A 243 -0.46 0.73 14.24
CA TRP A 243 0.71 0.06 13.68
C TRP A 243 1.71 -0.43 14.73
N PRO A 244 2.08 0.33 15.77
CA PRO A 244 3.00 -0.17 16.80
C PRO A 244 2.49 -1.43 17.50
N LEU A 245 1.19 -1.48 17.82
CA LEU A 245 0.57 -2.65 18.42
C LEU A 245 0.59 -3.84 17.46
N TRP A 246 0.30 -3.60 16.18
CA TRP A 246 0.35 -4.62 15.15
C TRP A 246 1.76 -5.21 15.01
N PHE A 247 2.78 -4.37 14.89
CA PHE A 247 4.17 -4.82 14.76
C PHE A 247 4.66 -5.55 16.00
N LYS A 248 4.28 -5.12 17.20
CA LYS A 248 4.60 -5.81 18.45
C LYS A 248 3.99 -7.21 18.50
N GLN A 249 2.71 -7.35 18.10
CA GLN A 249 2.04 -8.66 18.05
C GLN A 249 2.68 -9.58 17.01
N TRP A 250 2.97 -9.04 15.83
CA TRP A 250 3.63 -9.77 14.76
C TRP A 250 5.04 -10.23 15.15
N GLN A 251 5.81 -9.37 15.82
CA GLN A 251 7.13 -9.68 16.37
C GLN A 251 7.07 -10.79 17.43
N ALA A 252 6.09 -10.73 18.35
CA ALA A 252 5.90 -11.75 19.38
C ALA A 252 5.55 -13.14 18.82
N ARG A 253 5.10 -13.20 17.56
CA ARG A 253 4.79 -14.44 16.83
C ARG A 253 5.94 -14.94 15.93
N ASP A 254 7.15 -14.43 16.14
CA ASP A 254 8.31 -14.65 15.25
C ASP A 254 8.00 -14.31 13.79
N GLY A 255 7.28 -13.20 13.59
CA GLY A 255 6.91 -12.69 12.29
C GLY A 255 8.12 -12.48 11.37
N THR A 256 7.98 -12.91 10.11
CA THR A 256 9.06 -12.79 9.11
C THR A 256 8.52 -12.17 7.82
N LEU A 257 9.29 -11.23 7.27
CA LEU A 257 9.04 -10.60 5.98
C LEU A 257 10.09 -11.10 5.00
N ALA A 258 9.71 -12.02 4.12
CA ALA A 258 10.55 -12.49 3.03
C ALA A 258 10.31 -11.59 1.81
N ILE A 259 11.32 -10.81 1.42
CA ILE A 259 11.29 -10.00 0.21
C ILE A 259 11.83 -10.88 -0.93
N GLU A 260 10.92 -11.34 -1.79
CA GLU A 260 11.24 -12.22 -2.93
C GLU A 260 11.87 -11.42 -4.06
N ASN A 261 11.34 -10.22 -4.30
CA ASN A 261 11.84 -9.31 -5.32
C ASN A 261 11.46 -7.87 -4.95
N ALA A 262 12.44 -6.99 -4.80
CA ALA A 262 12.23 -5.55 -4.69
C ALA A 262 13.00 -4.87 -5.83
N ARG A 263 12.29 -4.52 -6.90
CA ARG A 263 12.86 -3.86 -8.07
C ARG A 263 12.52 -2.38 -8.03
N LEU A 264 13.53 -1.54 -8.26
CA LEU A 264 13.40 -0.13 -8.50
C LEU A 264 14.18 0.23 -9.77
N ALA A 265 13.56 0.96 -10.68
CA ALA A 265 14.18 1.44 -11.90
C ALA A 265 14.00 2.95 -12.03
N GLN A 266 15.09 3.65 -12.29
CA GLN A 266 15.10 5.09 -12.58
C GLN A 266 16.10 5.34 -13.70
N GLN A 267 15.59 5.66 -14.90
CA GLN A 267 16.40 5.83 -16.11
C GLN A 267 17.31 4.61 -16.38
N ASP A 268 18.63 4.78 -16.25
CA ASP A 268 19.64 3.73 -16.48
C ASP A 268 20.04 2.99 -15.20
N VAL A 269 19.56 3.43 -14.04
CA VAL A 269 19.85 2.82 -12.74
C VAL A 269 18.76 1.81 -12.42
N ILE A 270 19.15 0.59 -12.13
CA ILE A 270 18.25 -0.50 -11.74
C ILE A 270 18.77 -1.08 -10.44
N VAL A 271 17.90 -1.14 -9.43
CA VAL A 271 18.18 -1.76 -8.14
C VAL A 271 17.26 -2.96 -7.97
N ARG A 272 17.82 -4.11 -7.58
CA ARG A 272 17.07 -5.29 -7.19
C ARG A 272 17.51 -5.75 -5.81
N GLY A 273 16.56 -5.94 -4.90
CA GLY A 273 16.77 -6.48 -3.55
C GLY A 273 16.02 -7.79 -3.34
N ALA A 274 16.60 -8.70 -2.59
CA ALA A 274 15.90 -9.88 -2.07
C ALA A 274 16.50 -10.28 -0.71
N GLY A 275 15.70 -10.85 0.17
CA GLY A 275 16.17 -11.32 1.48
C GLY A 275 15.06 -11.46 2.50
N ALA A 276 15.41 -11.52 3.78
CA ALA A 276 14.45 -11.72 4.86
C ALA A 276 14.70 -10.78 6.02
N LEU A 277 13.63 -10.20 6.53
CA LEU A 277 13.63 -9.27 7.65
C LEU A 277 12.70 -9.78 8.76
N LYS A 278 13.08 -9.50 10.00
CA LYS A 278 12.30 -9.70 11.22
C LYS A 278 12.39 -8.44 12.08
N LEU A 279 11.64 -8.41 13.18
CA LEU A 279 11.77 -7.37 14.20
C LEU A 279 12.50 -7.91 15.43
N SER A 280 13.38 -7.09 15.98
CA SER A 280 14.01 -7.30 17.28
C SER A 280 12.99 -7.13 18.41
N PRO A 281 13.33 -7.54 19.65
CA PRO A 281 12.52 -7.22 20.83
C PRO A 281 12.28 -5.73 21.06
N GLY A 282 13.20 -4.87 20.60
CA GLY A 282 13.08 -3.41 20.67
C GLY A 282 12.36 -2.78 19.48
N GLY A 283 11.80 -3.57 18.57
CA GLY A 283 11.10 -3.08 17.37
C GLY A 283 12.02 -2.65 16.22
N GLY A 284 13.33 -2.83 16.35
CA GLY A 284 14.32 -2.58 15.29
C GLY A 284 14.29 -3.67 14.22
N LEU A 285 14.59 -3.31 12.97
CA LEU A 285 14.70 -4.30 11.88
C LEU A 285 15.96 -5.16 12.03
N ASN A 286 15.80 -6.47 11.80
CA ASN A 286 16.87 -7.46 11.85
C ASN A 286 16.82 -8.36 10.61
N GLY A 287 17.96 -8.60 9.97
CA GLY A 287 18.03 -9.51 8.82
C GLY A 287 19.05 -9.07 7.79
N GLU A 288 18.92 -9.62 6.58
CA GLU A 288 19.85 -9.36 5.49
C GLU A 288 19.10 -9.27 4.16
N LEU A 289 19.50 -8.31 3.34
CA LEU A 289 19.03 -8.12 1.96
C LEU A 289 20.23 -8.16 1.03
N GLN A 290 20.20 -9.05 0.05
CA GLN A 290 21.12 -9.00 -1.07
C GLN A 290 20.62 -7.93 -2.05
N VAL A 291 21.40 -6.87 -2.25
CA VAL A 291 21.07 -5.78 -3.16
C VAL A 291 22.00 -5.84 -4.37
N THR A 292 21.43 -5.76 -5.57
CA THR A 292 22.15 -5.73 -6.84
C THR A 292 21.81 -4.45 -7.58
N VAL A 293 22.83 -3.68 -7.96
CA VAL A 293 22.68 -2.36 -8.58
C VAL A 293 23.35 -2.32 -9.94
N VAL A 294 22.61 -1.91 -10.97
CA VAL A 294 23.11 -1.52 -12.29
C VAL A 294 23.40 -0.02 -12.27
N GLY A 295 24.57 0.38 -12.79
CA GLY A 295 24.93 1.78 -12.92
C GLY A 295 25.27 2.46 -11.59
N ILE A 296 25.81 1.71 -10.63
CA ILE A 296 26.23 2.23 -9.30
C ILE A 296 27.20 3.40 -9.42
N GLU A 297 28.01 3.44 -10.49
CA GLU A 297 28.96 4.51 -10.78
C GLU A 297 28.25 5.86 -11.00
N LYS A 298 27.03 5.85 -11.55
CA LYS A 298 26.22 7.07 -11.71
C LYS A 298 25.75 7.60 -10.38
N ILE A 299 25.38 6.70 -9.46
CA ILE A 299 24.99 7.05 -8.09
C ILE A 299 26.20 7.67 -7.37
N LEU A 300 27.35 7.01 -7.39
CA LEU A 300 28.57 7.50 -6.73
C LEU A 300 29.00 8.89 -7.24
N LYS A 301 28.96 9.10 -8.56
CA LYS A 301 29.24 10.39 -9.20
C LYS A 301 28.23 11.46 -8.80
N MET A 302 26.94 11.13 -8.79
CA MET A 302 25.88 12.10 -8.46
C MET A 302 25.99 12.63 -7.04
N PHE A 303 26.41 11.79 -6.09
CA PHE A 303 26.58 12.22 -4.71
C PHE A 303 27.95 12.87 -4.43
N ASP A 304 28.84 12.97 -5.42
CA ASP A 304 30.24 13.43 -5.28
C ASP A 304 30.97 12.71 -4.13
N ILE A 305 30.65 11.43 -3.91
CA ILE A 305 31.30 10.65 -2.83
C ILE A 305 32.80 10.56 -3.09
N ASP A 306 33.21 10.56 -4.36
CA ASP A 306 34.60 10.60 -4.79
C ASP A 306 35.33 11.85 -4.25
N ARG A 307 34.67 13.02 -4.22
CA ARG A 307 35.24 14.28 -3.73
C ARG A 307 35.36 14.33 -2.21
N ILE A 308 34.35 13.80 -1.51
CA ILE A 308 34.36 13.67 -0.04
C ILE A 308 35.49 12.73 0.41
N LEU A 309 35.78 11.70 -0.39
CA LEU A 309 36.85 10.74 -0.13
C LEU A 309 38.25 11.26 -0.57
N SER A 310 38.34 12.13 -1.58
CA SER A 310 39.61 12.60 -2.12
C SER A 310 40.16 13.89 -1.52
N GLU A 311 39.31 14.81 -1.04
CA GLU A 311 39.76 16.16 -0.64
C GLU A 311 40.14 16.33 0.84
N GLY A 312 39.96 15.33 1.71
CA GLY A 312 40.44 15.41 3.11
C GLY A 312 39.99 16.68 3.88
N GLN A 313 38.91 17.34 3.48
CA GLN A 313 38.37 18.51 4.16
C GLN A 313 37.57 18.07 5.40
N ILE A 314 38.30 17.77 6.46
CA ILE A 314 37.82 17.19 7.73
C ILE A 314 37.17 18.23 8.69
N GLY A 315 36.95 19.48 8.26
CA GLY A 315 36.60 20.57 9.19
C GLY A 315 35.12 20.96 9.31
N ALA A 316 34.44 21.20 8.19
CA ALA A 316 33.22 22.02 8.19
C ALA A 316 31.92 21.26 7.88
N THR A 317 31.99 20.09 7.25
CA THR A 317 30.83 19.25 6.90
C THR A 317 30.50 18.21 7.98
N PHE A 318 31.38 18.02 8.96
CA PHE A 318 31.22 17.01 10.02
C PHE A 318 30.11 17.34 11.01
N ASN A 319 29.83 18.63 11.27
CA ASN A 319 28.74 19.03 12.17
C ASN A 319 27.34 18.82 11.58
N ALA A 320 27.21 18.67 10.26
CA ALA A 320 25.94 18.42 9.60
C ALA A 320 25.67 16.91 9.45
N LEU A 321 26.69 16.10 9.18
CA LEU A 321 26.56 14.64 9.08
C LEU A 321 26.42 13.95 10.45
N ASP A 322 27.13 14.42 11.48
CA ASP A 322 27.08 13.84 12.84
C ASP A 322 25.74 14.15 13.58
N ARG A 323 24.98 15.13 13.07
CA ARG A 323 23.60 15.43 13.53
C ARG A 323 22.53 14.57 12.87
N LEU A 324 22.82 13.99 11.70
CA LEU A 324 21.89 13.14 10.97
C LEU A 324 22.12 11.66 11.27
N ILE A 325 23.37 11.23 11.51
CA ILE A 325 23.72 9.83 11.82
C ILE A 325 24.97 9.81 12.74
N PRO A 326 24.85 9.47 14.03
CA PRO A 326 26.01 9.35 14.92
C PRO A 326 26.89 8.16 14.53
N GLY A 327 28.21 8.37 14.35
CA GLY A 327 29.19 7.28 14.19
C GLY A 327 30.03 7.27 12.90
N LEU A 328 29.76 8.16 11.94
CA LEU A 328 30.50 8.20 10.67
C LEU A 328 31.89 8.84 10.76
N GLY A 329 32.23 9.52 11.87
CA GLY A 329 33.53 10.19 12.05
C GLY A 329 34.75 9.26 12.11
N GLY A 330 34.57 7.97 12.43
CA GLY A 330 35.65 6.99 12.47
C GLY A 330 36.08 6.45 11.10
N VAL A 331 35.25 6.65 10.07
CA VAL A 331 35.37 5.96 8.78
C VAL A 331 36.34 6.66 7.80
N ALA A 332 36.66 7.93 8.01
CA ALA A 332 37.48 8.70 7.07
C ALA A 332 39.01 8.58 7.26
N ARG A 333 39.50 7.90 8.30
CA ARG A 333 40.95 7.83 8.60
C ARG A 333 41.71 6.71 7.90
N GLN A 334 41.05 5.73 7.28
CA GLN A 334 41.73 4.46 6.96
C GLN A 334 41.66 3.97 5.51
N SER A 335 40.94 4.64 4.59
CA SER A 335 40.69 4.01 3.29
C SER A 335 40.37 5.00 2.17
N ALA A 336 41.40 5.61 1.61
CA ALA A 336 41.35 6.29 0.31
C ALA A 336 42.07 5.43 -0.74
N GLY A 337 41.33 4.70 -1.57
CA GLY A 337 41.87 3.96 -2.71
C GLY A 337 40.82 3.27 -3.59
N PRO A 338 41.16 2.95 -4.86
CA PRO A 338 40.28 2.31 -5.85
C PRO A 338 39.75 0.89 -5.48
N GLY A 339 40.08 0.38 -4.30
CA GLY A 339 39.59 -0.89 -3.76
C GLY A 339 38.17 -0.86 -3.19
N LEU A 340 37.52 0.31 -3.08
CA LEU A 340 36.18 0.41 -2.49
C LEU A 340 35.10 -0.30 -3.32
N ILE A 341 35.10 -0.24 -4.66
CA ILE A 341 34.10 -0.98 -5.46
C ILE A 341 34.27 -2.50 -5.32
N ALA A 342 35.51 -2.98 -5.20
CA ALA A 342 35.82 -4.39 -4.93
C ALA A 342 35.50 -4.81 -3.48
N ALA A 343 35.54 -3.86 -2.54
CA ALA A 343 35.17 -4.07 -1.14
C ALA A 343 33.66 -3.93 -0.88
N LEU A 344 32.95 -3.19 -1.75
CA LEU A 344 31.53 -2.91 -1.62
C LEU A 344 30.67 -4.08 -2.10
N GLY A 345 31.07 -4.82 -3.13
CA GLY A 345 30.29 -5.95 -3.63
C GLY A 345 30.93 -6.74 -4.77
N GLU A 346 30.31 -7.88 -5.09
CA GLU A 346 30.72 -8.76 -6.18
C GLU A 346 30.18 -8.25 -7.52
N ARG A 347 31.00 -8.32 -8.57
CA ARG A 347 30.56 -8.01 -9.93
C ARG A 347 29.63 -9.11 -10.43
N THR A 348 28.47 -8.72 -10.95
CA THR A 348 27.47 -9.63 -11.49
C THR A 348 26.76 -9.00 -12.70
N THR A 349 25.69 -9.63 -13.16
CA THR A 349 24.80 -9.06 -14.17
C THR A 349 23.38 -9.00 -13.63
N LEU A 350 22.67 -7.93 -13.99
CA LEU A 350 21.23 -7.79 -13.73
C LEU A 350 20.57 -7.34 -15.02
N GLU A 351 19.64 -8.15 -15.53
CA GLU A 351 18.94 -7.90 -16.80
C GLU A 351 19.89 -7.70 -17.99
N GLY A 352 20.95 -8.49 -18.05
CA GLY A 352 21.96 -8.43 -19.11
C GLY A 352 22.89 -7.21 -19.03
N LYS A 353 22.76 -6.36 -18.00
CA LYS A 353 23.63 -5.21 -17.77
C LYS A 353 24.66 -5.51 -16.68
N PRO A 354 25.88 -4.95 -16.74
CA PRO A 354 26.86 -5.01 -15.65
C PRO A 354 26.26 -4.44 -14.36
N ALA A 355 26.43 -5.17 -13.26
CA ALA A 355 25.90 -4.81 -11.96
C ALA A 355 26.88 -5.16 -10.84
N VAL A 356 26.65 -4.57 -9.66
CA VAL A 356 27.38 -4.87 -8.43
C VAL A 356 26.39 -5.35 -7.38
N ALA A 357 26.66 -6.51 -6.78
CA ALA A 357 25.83 -7.12 -5.75
C ALA A 357 26.51 -7.08 -4.38
N PHE A 358 25.76 -6.69 -3.36
CA PHE A 358 26.28 -6.54 -2.01
C PHE A 358 25.22 -6.82 -0.94
N PRO A 359 25.63 -7.39 0.21
CA PRO A 359 24.72 -7.61 1.32
C PRO A 359 24.51 -6.31 2.10
N VAL A 360 23.24 -6.03 2.40
CA VAL A 360 22.80 -4.99 3.34
C VAL A 360 22.25 -5.69 4.56
N ARG A 361 22.92 -5.51 5.70
CA ARG A 361 22.55 -6.14 6.97
C ARG A 361 21.83 -5.16 7.88
N PHE A 362 20.81 -5.66 8.56
CA PHE A 362 20.05 -4.92 9.57
C PHE A 362 20.29 -5.59 10.92
N VAL A 363 20.77 -4.80 11.88
CA VAL A 363 21.01 -5.24 13.26
C VAL A 363 20.36 -4.23 14.20
N ASP A 364 19.19 -4.59 14.70
CA ASP A 364 18.36 -3.80 15.60
C ASP A 364 18.10 -2.37 15.09
N GLY A 365 17.73 -2.27 13.81
CA GLY A 365 17.53 -1.00 13.11
C GLY A 365 18.80 -0.36 12.55
N ALA A 366 20.00 -0.71 13.04
CA ALA A 366 21.24 -0.25 12.42
C ALA A 366 21.46 -0.93 11.06
N VAL A 367 21.77 -0.13 10.04
CA VAL A 367 21.93 -0.57 8.65
C VAL A 367 23.41 -0.62 8.32
N PHE A 368 23.87 -1.77 7.84
CA PHE A 368 25.26 -2.01 7.48
C PHE A 368 25.40 -2.36 6.00
N LEU A 369 26.36 -1.72 5.34
CA LEU A 369 26.82 -2.05 4.00
C LEU A 369 28.22 -2.65 4.12
N GLY A 370 28.32 -3.98 4.02
CA GLY A 370 29.54 -4.69 4.40
C GLY A 370 29.90 -4.43 5.89
N PRO A 371 31.13 -4.01 6.22
CA PRO A 371 31.53 -3.70 7.60
C PRO A 371 31.08 -2.30 8.06
N PHE A 372 30.52 -1.47 7.18
CA PHE A 372 30.27 -0.06 7.45
C PHE A 372 28.82 0.18 7.85
N GLN A 373 28.60 0.83 9.00
CA GLN A 373 27.28 1.32 9.38
C GLN A 373 26.94 2.56 8.56
N VAL A 374 25.83 2.52 7.81
CA VAL A 374 25.40 3.60 6.90
C VAL A 374 24.17 4.36 7.39
N GLY A 375 23.49 3.86 8.42
CA GLY A 375 22.32 4.52 9.00
C GLY A 375 21.68 3.74 10.14
N VAL A 376 20.64 4.33 10.71
CA VAL A 376 19.81 3.71 11.74
C VAL A 376 18.35 4.00 11.42
N LEU A 377 17.53 2.95 11.35
CA LEU A 377 16.09 3.05 11.20
C LEU A 377 15.45 3.11 12.59
N PRO A 378 14.43 3.97 12.79
CA PRO A 378 13.73 4.03 14.06
C PRO A 378 12.98 2.72 14.33
N PRO A 379 12.77 2.36 15.62
CA PRO A 379 11.98 1.19 15.97
C PRO A 379 10.52 1.34 15.52
N LEU A 380 9.89 0.23 15.15
CA LEU A 380 8.51 0.22 14.67
C LEU A 380 7.46 0.23 15.79
N PHE A 381 7.85 -0.01 17.05
CA PHE A 381 6.96 0.01 18.21
C PHE A 381 7.66 0.31 19.53
#